data_AF-A0A2V9KW07-F1
#
_entry.id   AF-A0A2V9KW07-F1
#
_cell.length_a   1.000
_cell.length_b   1.000
_cell.length_c   1.000
_cell.angle_alpha   90.00
_cell.angle_beta   90.00
_cell.angle_gamma   90.00
#
_symmetry.space_group_name_H-M   'P 1'
#
loop_
_entity.id
_entity.type
_entity.pdbx_description
1 polymer ?
#
loop_
_entity_poly.entity_id
_entity_poly.type
_entity_poly.pdbx_seq_one_letter_code
_entity_poly.pdbx_strand_id
1 'polypeptide(L)'
;MAKGVLKNRAEPGFSVLLLAAGKATRFKSEHSKVLHRLAGKPLGEYVLRAALEARPERAYMVIGHEAPEVRKTFERPGLTFIEQTQQLGTGHALLVARRELEQCPSATLAVLVGDAPLLRPETLRALVEAHGKARAAATVLSTYLDDPRGYGRVVRLGAERSERGQDGGRVRAIVEDRLCTVAQRKIREVNSGILCFARIKLLEHLDELSNQNAQKEYLLTDLVEVFQRAGEKVLAFPVEDSLEVLGVNDRVELARVEKILRLRKAEALMRDGVTIVNPEATYIDEEVEVGSDTIIEPGVSLLGETRVGRACVLGAGSTIAGSALGDRVSVRHHSLVTGSRVASDASVGPFAHLRDGAVIDQGARIGNFVEVKKSRVGRGSKALHLTYLGDATLEDRVNIGAGTVTCNYDGVSKYPTIIEEGVFVGSGSMLVAPLRIGKGSYVAAGSTITEDVPPESLALGRARQTNKEGWARERAAGGSEAAAAGRPRSSTADATAQAGKPSIKPLRKTGDVAVRQNGSVTVIELMAELTKSGVAKELAQSIRQTVESHHKQLVVNFSHATSLDSGSTGELVAAVQAVQRQGGHVKLSDLSQEAYQTLQAANLHHFFEIHPNEADAIASFGKAGVSGG
;
A
#
# COMPACT_ATOMS: atom_id res chain seq x y z
N MET A 1 36.07 -40.65 -48.92
CA MET A 1 35.49 -41.44 -47.82
C MET A 1 34.50 -40.57 -47.06
N ALA A 2 33.27 -41.04 -46.94
CA ALA A 2 32.17 -40.33 -46.29
C ALA A 2 32.41 -40.17 -44.78
N LYS A 3 32.21 -38.95 -44.26
CA LYS A 3 31.88 -38.75 -42.84
C LYS A 3 30.46 -38.18 -42.79
N GLY A 4 29.54 -39.05 -42.39
CA GLY A 4 28.12 -38.76 -42.30
C GLY A 4 27.85 -37.63 -41.32
N VAL A 5 27.03 -36.70 -41.77
CA VAL A 5 26.31 -35.75 -40.92
C VAL A 5 25.40 -36.59 -40.03
N LEU A 6 25.78 -36.74 -38.76
CA LEU A 6 24.87 -37.17 -37.71
C LEU A 6 23.78 -36.12 -37.63
N LYS A 7 22.60 -36.41 -38.21
CA LYS A 7 21.38 -35.66 -37.92
C LYS A 7 21.20 -35.70 -36.40
N ASN A 8 21.38 -34.56 -35.73
CA ASN A 8 20.77 -34.32 -34.42
C ASN A 8 19.29 -34.70 -34.58
N ARG A 9 18.87 -35.82 -33.98
CA ARG A 9 17.45 -36.05 -33.77
C ARG A 9 17.03 -34.91 -32.84
N ALA A 10 16.31 -33.93 -33.38
CA ALA A 10 15.67 -32.91 -32.57
C ALA A 10 14.92 -33.64 -31.45
N GLU A 11 15.22 -33.29 -30.20
CA GLU A 11 14.44 -33.79 -29.08
C GLU A 11 12.96 -33.48 -29.38
N PRO A 12 12.05 -34.45 -29.23
CA PRO A 12 10.65 -34.22 -29.55
C PRO A 12 10.14 -33.08 -28.65
N GLY A 13 9.73 -31.98 -29.26
CA GLY A 13 9.24 -30.82 -28.54
C GLY A 13 7.98 -31.11 -27.74
N PHE A 14 7.75 -30.31 -26.70
CA PHE A 14 6.57 -30.39 -25.83
C PHE A 14 5.91 -29.02 -25.72
N SER A 15 4.63 -29.02 -25.36
CA SER A 15 3.88 -27.81 -25.02
C SER A 15 3.42 -27.85 -23.56
N VAL A 16 3.11 -26.68 -23.00
CA VAL A 16 2.63 -26.54 -21.61
C VAL A 16 1.22 -25.94 -21.57
N LEU A 17 0.37 -26.43 -20.67
CA LEU A 17 -0.93 -25.86 -20.34
C LEU A 17 -1.00 -25.59 -18.84
N LEU A 18 -1.07 -24.31 -18.46
CA LEU A 18 -1.17 -23.88 -17.07
C LEU A 18 -2.63 -23.74 -16.65
N LEU A 19 -3.05 -24.44 -15.60
CA LEU A 19 -4.39 -24.36 -15.03
C LEU A 19 -4.46 -23.24 -13.99
N ALA A 20 -5.15 -22.14 -14.32
CA ALA A 20 -5.25 -20.94 -13.48
C ALA A 20 -6.68 -20.37 -13.38
N ALA A 21 -7.69 -21.19 -13.68
CA ALA A 21 -9.10 -20.77 -13.73
C ALA A 21 -9.86 -20.91 -12.40
N GLY A 22 -9.28 -21.62 -11.42
CA GLY A 22 -9.98 -22.03 -10.19
C GLY A 22 -10.31 -20.88 -9.23
N LYS A 23 -11.45 -21.01 -8.54
CA LYS A 23 -11.87 -20.09 -7.47
C LYS A 23 -11.07 -20.37 -6.19
N ALA A 24 -10.53 -19.32 -5.58
CA ALA A 24 -9.67 -19.41 -4.39
C ALA A 24 -10.46 -19.59 -3.07
N THR A 25 -11.44 -20.49 -3.02
CA THR A 25 -12.38 -20.60 -1.89
C THR A 25 -11.69 -20.90 -0.55
N ARG A 26 -10.68 -21.78 -0.53
CA ARG A 26 -9.85 -22.09 0.66
C ARG A 26 -8.98 -20.92 1.10
N PHE A 27 -8.63 -20.01 0.19
CA PHE A 27 -7.84 -18.81 0.46
C PHE A 27 -8.63 -17.71 1.18
N LYS A 28 -9.97 -17.81 1.20
CA LYS A 28 -10.89 -16.79 1.72
C LYS A 28 -10.51 -15.41 1.17
N SER A 29 -10.45 -15.33 -0.16
CA SER A 29 -10.04 -14.15 -0.91
C SER A 29 -11.05 -13.87 -2.01
N GLU A 30 -11.30 -12.60 -2.29
CA GLU A 30 -12.06 -12.16 -3.48
C GLU A 30 -11.20 -12.33 -4.75
N HIS A 31 -9.88 -12.31 -4.59
CA HIS A 31 -8.92 -12.43 -5.67
C HIS A 31 -8.64 -13.88 -6.08
N SER A 32 -8.34 -14.07 -7.36
CA SER A 32 -7.82 -15.29 -7.95
C SER A 32 -6.52 -15.69 -7.25
N LYS A 33 -6.39 -16.98 -6.96
CA LYS A 33 -5.27 -17.53 -6.20
C LYS A 33 -3.92 -17.19 -6.83
N VAL A 34 -3.84 -17.23 -8.16
CA VAL A 34 -2.61 -16.99 -8.91
C VAL A 34 -2.13 -15.54 -8.84
N LEU A 35 -2.98 -14.61 -8.41
CA LEU A 35 -2.66 -13.18 -8.26
C LEU A 35 -2.11 -12.82 -6.87
N HIS A 36 -2.24 -13.71 -5.88
CA HIS A 36 -1.62 -13.50 -4.57
C HIS A 36 -0.10 -13.41 -4.73
N ARG A 37 0.53 -12.47 -4.02
CA ARG A 37 1.96 -12.20 -4.19
C ARG A 37 2.82 -13.00 -3.22
N LEU A 38 4.00 -13.38 -3.70
CA LEU A 38 5.10 -14.01 -2.99
C LEU A 38 6.38 -13.30 -3.43
N ALA A 39 7.19 -12.77 -2.50
CA ALA A 39 8.44 -12.07 -2.80
C ALA A 39 8.31 -11.09 -4.00
N GLY A 40 7.27 -10.26 -3.98
CA GLY A 40 7.02 -9.22 -4.97
C GLY A 40 6.26 -9.64 -6.22
N LYS A 41 6.15 -10.93 -6.53
CA LYS A 41 5.52 -11.44 -7.78
C LYS A 41 4.23 -12.22 -7.53
N PRO A 42 3.27 -12.19 -8.48
CA PRO A 42 2.11 -13.07 -8.44
C PRO A 42 2.54 -14.54 -8.33
N LEU A 43 1.80 -15.34 -7.58
CA LEU A 43 2.10 -16.74 -7.33
C LEU A 43 2.18 -17.55 -8.64
N GLY A 44 1.28 -17.27 -9.59
CA GLY A 44 1.29 -17.93 -10.90
C GLY A 44 2.49 -17.54 -11.77
N GLU A 45 3.17 -16.43 -11.46
CA GLU A 45 4.32 -15.95 -12.22
C GLU A 45 5.50 -16.92 -12.09
N TYR A 46 5.71 -17.47 -10.89
CA TYR A 46 6.78 -18.44 -10.65
C TYR A 46 6.59 -19.71 -11.48
N VAL A 47 5.35 -20.22 -11.54
CA VAL A 47 5.04 -21.41 -12.35
C VAL A 47 5.18 -21.12 -13.83
N LEU A 48 4.68 -19.96 -14.28
CA LEU A 48 4.77 -19.57 -15.68
C LEU A 48 6.23 -19.38 -16.12
N ARG A 49 7.09 -18.74 -15.30
CA ARG A 49 8.52 -18.63 -15.58
C ARG A 49 9.18 -19.98 -15.69
N ALA A 50 8.97 -20.86 -14.70
CA ALA A 50 9.53 -22.20 -14.73
C ALA A 50 9.11 -22.99 -15.98
N ALA A 51 7.84 -22.84 -16.38
CA ALA A 51 7.30 -23.44 -17.60
C ALA A 51 7.95 -22.89 -18.87
N LEU A 52 8.15 -21.57 -18.97
CA LEU A 52 8.75 -20.94 -20.14
C LEU A 52 10.27 -21.18 -20.23
N GLU A 53 10.97 -21.20 -19.10
CA GLU A 53 12.40 -21.52 -19.02
C GLU A 53 12.70 -22.97 -19.40
N ALA A 54 11.72 -23.88 -19.26
CA ALA A 54 11.79 -25.24 -19.79
C ALA A 54 11.71 -25.29 -21.33
N ARG A 55 11.51 -24.15 -22.00
CA ARG A 55 11.50 -23.94 -23.47
C ARG A 55 10.47 -24.80 -24.23
N PRO A 56 9.17 -24.70 -23.90
CA PRO A 56 8.13 -25.38 -24.65
C PRO A 56 7.94 -24.74 -26.03
N GLU A 57 7.43 -25.52 -26.99
CA GLU A 57 7.08 -25.01 -28.32
C GLU A 57 5.86 -24.07 -28.27
N ARG A 58 4.88 -24.38 -27.41
CA ARG A 58 3.72 -23.54 -27.11
C ARG A 58 3.43 -23.52 -25.62
N ALA A 59 2.96 -22.37 -25.15
CA ALA A 59 2.47 -22.19 -23.79
C ALA A 59 1.02 -21.70 -23.82
N TYR A 60 0.18 -22.38 -23.05
CA TYR A 60 -1.23 -22.07 -22.89
C TYR A 60 -1.52 -21.80 -21.40
N MET A 61 -2.48 -20.92 -21.13
CA MET A 61 -2.96 -20.65 -19.77
C MET A 61 -4.48 -20.62 -19.75
N VAL A 62 -5.09 -21.53 -18.98
CA VAL A 62 -6.53 -21.54 -18.77
C VAL A 62 -6.87 -20.58 -17.65
N ILE A 63 -7.70 -19.58 -17.94
CA ILE A 63 -8.14 -18.54 -17.01
C ILE A 63 -9.66 -18.62 -16.81
N GLY A 64 -10.17 -18.08 -15.71
CA GLY A 64 -11.58 -18.20 -15.34
C GLY A 64 -12.00 -17.10 -14.38
N HIS A 65 -11.97 -17.38 -13.07
CA HIS A 65 -12.25 -16.35 -12.05
C HIS A 65 -11.28 -15.16 -12.20
N GLU A 66 -11.82 -13.94 -12.24
CA GLU A 66 -11.07 -12.69 -12.54
C GLU A 66 -10.23 -12.76 -13.83
N ALA A 67 -10.71 -13.45 -14.87
CA ALA A 67 -10.00 -13.58 -16.16
C ALA A 67 -9.42 -12.26 -16.72
N PRO A 68 -10.10 -11.09 -16.66
CA PRO A 68 -9.51 -9.84 -17.14
C PRO A 68 -8.21 -9.44 -16.41
N GLU A 69 -8.17 -9.53 -15.08
CA GLU A 69 -7.00 -9.15 -14.28
C GLU A 69 -5.88 -10.19 -14.40
N VAL A 70 -6.24 -11.48 -14.43
CA VAL A 70 -5.30 -12.58 -14.69
C VAL A 70 -4.64 -12.40 -16.06
N ARG A 71 -5.43 -12.15 -17.12
CA ARG A 71 -4.91 -11.90 -18.46
C ARG A 71 -3.93 -10.73 -18.46
N LYS A 72 -4.35 -9.57 -17.94
CA LYS A 72 -3.51 -8.37 -17.85
C LYS A 72 -2.19 -8.61 -17.12
N THR A 73 -2.22 -9.42 -16.05
CA THR A 73 -1.03 -9.70 -15.23
C THR A 73 -0.02 -10.61 -15.95
N PHE A 74 -0.50 -11.61 -16.70
CA PHE A 74 0.35 -12.64 -17.28
C PHE A 74 0.66 -12.46 -18.77
N GLU A 75 -0.02 -11.52 -19.44
CA GLU A 75 0.12 -11.29 -20.89
C GLU A 75 1.58 -11.04 -21.30
N ARG A 76 2.04 -11.85 -22.25
CA ARG A 76 3.39 -11.76 -22.84
C ARG A 76 3.45 -12.50 -24.18
N PRO A 77 4.43 -12.21 -25.04
CA PRO A 77 4.61 -12.92 -26.30
C PRO A 77 4.72 -14.44 -26.11
N GLY A 78 4.04 -15.21 -26.95
CA GLY A 78 4.11 -16.67 -26.94
C GLY A 78 3.17 -17.39 -25.97
N LEU A 79 2.42 -16.65 -25.14
CA LEU A 79 1.40 -17.21 -24.25
C LEU A 79 -0.01 -17.10 -24.86
N THR A 80 -0.73 -18.21 -24.95
CA THR A 80 -2.12 -18.23 -25.41
C THR A 80 -3.08 -18.44 -24.23
N PHE A 81 -4.04 -17.54 -24.08
CA PHE A 81 -5.06 -17.66 -23.02
C PHE A 81 -6.30 -18.38 -23.52
N ILE A 82 -6.82 -19.27 -22.68
CA ILE A 82 -8.04 -20.04 -22.93
C ILE A 82 -9.01 -19.75 -21.78
N GLU A 83 -10.23 -19.32 -22.08
CA GLU A 83 -11.17 -18.89 -21.05
C GLU A 83 -12.14 -20.01 -20.66
N GLN A 84 -12.00 -20.52 -19.44
CA GLN A 84 -12.96 -21.41 -18.79
C GLN A 84 -14.02 -20.57 -18.07
N THR A 85 -15.08 -20.21 -18.80
CA THR A 85 -16.20 -19.39 -18.27
C THR A 85 -16.94 -20.06 -17.11
N GLN A 86 -17.12 -21.38 -17.16
CA GLN A 86 -17.69 -22.20 -16.09
C GLN A 86 -16.61 -23.07 -15.43
N GLN A 87 -16.33 -22.85 -14.15
CA GLN A 87 -15.29 -23.60 -13.42
C GLN A 87 -15.82 -24.96 -12.93
N LEU A 88 -16.01 -25.92 -13.84
CA LEU A 88 -16.52 -27.27 -13.57
C LEU A 88 -15.42 -28.32 -13.29
N GLY A 89 -14.23 -27.88 -12.85
CA GLY A 89 -13.10 -28.75 -12.52
C GLY A 89 -11.90 -28.66 -13.48
N THR A 90 -10.82 -29.34 -13.10
CA THR A 90 -9.53 -29.34 -13.83
C THR A 90 -9.57 -30.13 -15.13
N GLY A 91 -10.35 -31.21 -15.21
CA GLY A 91 -10.62 -31.93 -16.45
C GLY A 91 -11.47 -31.11 -17.42
N HIS A 92 -12.42 -30.32 -16.92
CA HIS A 92 -13.19 -29.39 -17.75
C HIS A 92 -12.30 -28.32 -18.39
N ALA A 93 -11.23 -27.89 -17.72
CA ALA A 93 -10.27 -26.95 -18.30
C ALA A 93 -9.58 -27.53 -19.55
N LEU A 94 -9.32 -28.85 -19.59
CA LEU A 94 -8.82 -29.53 -20.79
C LEU A 94 -9.88 -29.62 -21.89
N LEU A 95 -11.15 -29.91 -21.53
CA LEU A 95 -12.26 -29.93 -22.48
C LEU A 95 -12.43 -28.58 -23.18
N VAL A 96 -12.38 -27.48 -22.42
CA VAL A 96 -12.45 -26.12 -22.98
C VAL A 96 -11.24 -25.81 -23.87
N ALA A 97 -10.06 -26.35 -23.55
CA ALA A 97 -8.83 -26.16 -24.33
C ALA A 97 -8.74 -27.06 -25.59
N ARG A 98 -9.73 -27.92 -25.86
CA ARG A 98 -9.67 -28.93 -26.93
C ARG A 98 -9.24 -28.34 -28.28
N ARG A 99 -9.85 -27.23 -28.69
CA ARG A 99 -9.61 -26.61 -30.01
C ARG A 99 -8.14 -26.20 -30.18
N GLU A 100 -7.54 -25.65 -29.14
CA GLU A 100 -6.15 -25.21 -29.11
C GLU A 100 -5.20 -26.40 -29.01
N LEU A 101 -5.58 -27.45 -28.27
CA LEU A 101 -4.82 -28.70 -28.15
C LEU A 101 -4.82 -29.52 -29.45
N GLU A 102 -5.89 -29.49 -30.25
CA GLU A 102 -5.93 -30.11 -31.58
C GLU A 102 -4.97 -29.43 -32.56
N GLN A 103 -4.78 -28.12 -32.44
CA GLN A 103 -3.86 -27.33 -33.27
C GLN A 103 -2.43 -27.28 -32.72
N CYS A 104 -2.20 -27.81 -31.51
CA CYS A 104 -0.90 -27.84 -30.89
C CYS A 104 0.05 -28.74 -31.70
N PRO A 105 1.27 -28.29 -32.07
CA PRO A 105 2.20 -29.09 -32.87
C PRO A 105 2.84 -30.23 -32.07
N SER A 106 3.09 -30.01 -30.77
CA SER A 106 3.90 -30.89 -29.92
C SER A 106 3.19 -32.17 -29.54
N ALA A 107 3.78 -33.34 -29.81
CA ALA A 107 3.18 -34.64 -29.47
C ALA A 107 2.96 -34.83 -27.96
N THR A 108 3.70 -34.09 -27.13
CA THR A 108 3.65 -34.13 -25.68
C THR A 108 3.07 -32.84 -25.11
N LEU A 109 2.15 -32.96 -24.15
CA LEU A 109 1.56 -31.86 -23.40
C LEU A 109 1.85 -32.02 -21.90
N ALA A 110 2.51 -31.05 -21.29
CA ALA A 110 2.61 -30.96 -19.84
C ALA A 110 1.53 -30.02 -19.28
N VAL A 111 0.68 -30.54 -18.41
CA VAL A 111 -0.37 -29.79 -17.72
C VAL A 111 0.13 -29.44 -16.33
N LEU A 112 0.18 -28.14 -16.04
CA LEU A 112 0.70 -27.59 -14.78
C LEU A 112 -0.44 -26.99 -13.96
N VAL A 113 -0.29 -27.02 -12.64
CA VAL A 113 -1.17 -26.27 -11.72
C VAL A 113 -0.58 -24.90 -11.42
N GLY A 114 -1.41 -23.85 -11.44
CA GLY A 114 -0.97 -22.47 -11.23
C GLY A 114 -0.49 -22.14 -9.82
N ASP A 115 -0.40 -23.11 -8.92
CA ASP A 115 -0.16 -22.92 -7.49
C ASP A 115 1.06 -23.63 -6.90
N ALA A 116 1.94 -24.18 -7.72
CA ALA A 116 3.20 -24.81 -7.31
C ALA A 116 4.42 -23.92 -7.67
N PRO A 117 4.64 -22.78 -6.96
CA PRO A 117 5.62 -21.76 -7.35
C PRO A 117 7.09 -22.18 -7.15
N LEU A 118 7.36 -23.34 -6.56
CA LEU A 118 8.73 -23.84 -6.36
C LEU A 118 9.18 -24.83 -7.45
N LEU A 119 8.33 -25.10 -8.45
CA LEU A 119 8.63 -25.98 -9.58
C LEU A 119 9.87 -25.49 -10.33
N ARG A 120 10.83 -26.39 -10.58
CA ARG A 120 12.02 -26.07 -11.37
C ARG A 120 11.84 -26.42 -12.85
N PRO A 121 12.44 -25.63 -13.78
CA PRO A 121 12.48 -25.98 -15.20
C PRO A 121 13.11 -27.35 -15.48
N GLU A 122 14.12 -27.73 -14.70
CA GLU A 122 14.83 -29.02 -14.82
C GLU A 122 13.89 -30.19 -14.56
N THR A 123 13.07 -30.09 -13.50
CA THR A 123 12.10 -31.11 -13.11
C THR A 123 11.04 -31.30 -14.19
N LEU A 124 10.56 -30.20 -14.79
CA LEU A 124 9.62 -30.27 -15.90
C LEU A 124 10.22 -30.95 -17.13
N ARG A 125 11.47 -30.61 -17.48
CA ARG A 125 12.19 -31.25 -18.60
C ARG A 125 12.39 -32.75 -18.35
N ALA A 126 12.80 -33.13 -17.14
CA ALA A 126 13.00 -34.53 -16.76
C ALA A 126 11.69 -35.34 -16.84
N LEU A 127 10.56 -34.76 -16.40
CA LEU A 127 9.23 -35.37 -16.51
C LEU A 127 8.86 -35.65 -17.98
N VAL A 128 9.02 -34.66 -18.86
CA VAL A 128 8.72 -34.76 -20.30
C VAL A 128 9.61 -35.81 -20.97
N GLU A 129 10.91 -35.82 -20.64
CA GLU A 129 11.85 -36.80 -21.17
C GLU A 129 11.49 -38.23 -20.73
N ALA A 130 11.19 -38.42 -19.44
CA ALA A 130 10.77 -39.71 -18.90
C ALA A 130 9.46 -40.21 -19.54
N HIS A 131 8.49 -39.31 -19.72
CA HIS A 131 7.23 -39.58 -20.41
C HIS A 131 7.46 -40.08 -21.85
N GLY A 132 8.27 -39.34 -22.62
CA GLY A 132 8.61 -39.67 -24.01
C GLY A 132 9.35 -41.00 -24.15
N LYS A 133 10.38 -41.23 -23.31
CA LYS A 133 11.14 -42.50 -23.29
C LYS A 133 10.23 -43.70 -23.01
N ALA A 134 9.29 -43.54 -22.09
CA ALA A 134 8.37 -44.59 -21.71
C ALA A 134 7.24 -44.84 -22.72
N ARG A 135 7.02 -43.92 -23.66
CA ARG A 135 5.85 -43.89 -24.56
C ARG A 135 4.54 -44.06 -23.80
N ALA A 136 4.44 -43.39 -22.65
CA ALA A 136 3.27 -43.45 -21.79
C ALA A 136 2.13 -42.59 -22.37
N ALA A 137 0.87 -42.95 -22.14
CA ALA A 137 -0.26 -42.07 -22.41
C ALA A 137 -0.32 -40.92 -21.40
N ALA A 138 0.03 -41.19 -20.14
CA ALA A 138 0.15 -40.21 -19.08
C ALA A 138 1.33 -40.51 -18.14
N THR A 139 1.93 -39.47 -17.59
CA THR A 139 2.96 -39.55 -16.55
C THR A 139 2.67 -38.51 -15.50
N VAL A 140 2.47 -38.96 -14.26
CA VAL A 140 2.10 -38.14 -13.11
C VAL A 140 3.36 -37.72 -12.39
N LEU A 141 3.57 -36.43 -12.18
CA LEU A 141 4.64 -35.95 -11.30
C LEU A 141 4.19 -36.19 -9.85
N SER A 142 4.90 -37.05 -9.12
CA SER A 142 4.56 -37.44 -7.75
C SER A 142 5.67 -37.09 -6.77
N THR A 143 5.39 -37.19 -5.48
CA THR A 143 6.42 -37.14 -4.43
C THR A 143 5.95 -37.93 -3.21
N TYR A 144 6.86 -38.19 -2.27
CA TYR A 144 6.56 -38.88 -1.01
C TYR A 144 6.54 -37.88 0.14
N LEU A 145 5.43 -37.81 0.87
CA LEU A 145 5.28 -36.94 2.04
C LEU A 145 5.21 -37.76 3.32
N ASP A 146 5.76 -37.22 4.42
CA ASP A 146 5.51 -37.75 5.77
C ASP A 146 4.02 -37.63 6.14
N ASP A 147 3.43 -36.48 5.81
CA ASP A 147 2.00 -36.20 5.98
C ASP A 147 1.34 -35.91 4.63
N PRO A 148 0.65 -36.90 4.03
CA PRO A 148 0.03 -36.74 2.71
C PRO A 148 -1.40 -36.14 2.75
N ARG A 149 -1.88 -35.68 3.92
CA ARG A 149 -3.23 -35.10 4.06
C ARG A 149 -3.47 -33.96 3.06
N GLY A 150 -4.66 -33.93 2.46
CA GLY A 150 -5.06 -32.90 1.49
C GLY A 150 -4.66 -33.17 0.03
N TYR A 151 -3.81 -34.15 -0.26
CA TYR A 151 -3.35 -34.47 -1.63
C TYR A 151 -3.97 -35.76 -2.18
N GLY A 152 -4.14 -35.87 -3.50
CA GLY A 152 -4.54 -37.14 -4.13
C GLY A 152 -3.47 -38.24 -3.96
N ARG A 153 -3.87 -39.48 -3.66
CA ARG A 153 -2.96 -40.63 -3.49
C ARG A 153 -2.72 -41.34 -4.81
N VAL A 154 -1.44 -41.58 -5.14
CA VAL A 154 -1.06 -42.35 -6.32
C VAL A 154 -1.15 -43.84 -5.99
N VAL A 155 -2.12 -44.54 -6.59
CA VAL A 155 -2.32 -45.98 -6.39
C VAL A 155 -1.63 -46.72 -7.53
N ARG A 156 -0.64 -47.56 -7.24
CA ARG A 156 0.09 -48.36 -8.25
C ARG A 156 -0.59 -49.70 -8.56
N LEU A 157 -0.31 -50.24 -9.75
CA LEU A 157 -0.69 -51.59 -10.17
C LEU A 157 0.30 -52.61 -9.59
N GLY A 158 -0.19 -53.53 -8.75
CA GLY A 158 0.61 -54.61 -8.14
C GLY A 158 0.98 -54.36 -6.67
N ALA A 159 1.31 -55.43 -5.95
CA ALA A 159 1.62 -55.43 -4.51
C ALA A 159 3.11 -55.17 -4.18
N GLU A 160 3.95 -54.89 -5.17
CA GLU A 160 5.38 -54.66 -4.95
C GLU A 160 5.61 -53.24 -4.41
N ARG A 161 5.45 -53.13 -3.09
CA ARG A 161 6.07 -52.09 -2.28
C ARG A 161 7.58 -52.28 -2.34
N SER A 162 8.22 -51.71 -3.36
CA SER A 162 9.61 -51.30 -3.19
C SER A 162 9.63 -50.18 -2.16
N GLU A 163 10.25 -50.39 -1.00
CA GLU A 163 10.42 -49.38 0.05
C GLU A 163 11.19 -48.12 -0.44
N ARG A 164 11.72 -48.16 -1.66
CA ARG A 164 12.37 -47.03 -2.35
C ARG A 164 11.98 -46.84 -3.82
N GLY A 165 10.84 -47.38 -4.27
CA GLY A 165 10.15 -46.98 -5.51
C GLY A 165 10.96 -46.79 -6.80
N GLN A 166 12.08 -47.50 -7.00
CA GLN A 166 12.95 -47.30 -8.18
C GLN A 166 12.45 -48.00 -9.45
N ASP A 167 11.52 -48.94 -9.33
CA ASP A 167 10.85 -49.52 -10.49
C ASP A 167 9.60 -48.69 -10.79
N GLY A 168 9.56 -48.12 -12.00
CA GLY A 168 8.47 -47.32 -12.57
C GLY A 168 7.17 -48.11 -12.75
N GLY A 169 6.60 -48.60 -11.65
CA GLY A 169 5.36 -49.36 -11.60
C GLY A 169 4.21 -48.53 -12.18
N ARG A 170 3.37 -49.20 -12.98
CA ARG A 170 2.23 -48.54 -13.63
C ARG A 170 1.28 -47.97 -12.59
N VAL A 171 0.68 -46.82 -12.88
CA VAL A 171 -0.33 -46.21 -12.01
C VAL A 171 -1.69 -46.81 -12.34
N ARG A 172 -2.42 -47.24 -11.30
CA ARG A 172 -3.80 -47.72 -11.40
C ARG A 172 -4.78 -46.55 -11.43
N ALA A 173 -4.64 -45.64 -10.46
CA ALA A 173 -5.59 -44.58 -10.18
C ALA A 173 -4.91 -43.47 -9.37
N ILE A 174 -5.51 -42.28 -9.38
CA ILE A 174 -5.24 -41.23 -8.39
C ILE A 174 -6.53 -41.03 -7.60
N VAL A 175 -6.47 -41.21 -6.29
CA VAL A 175 -7.65 -41.11 -5.42
C VAL A 175 -7.54 -39.87 -4.54
N GLU A 176 -8.48 -38.93 -4.69
CA GLU A 176 -8.53 -37.70 -3.89
C GLU A 176 -8.57 -37.98 -2.38
N ASP A 177 -7.93 -37.13 -1.57
CA ASP A 177 -7.79 -37.33 -0.10
C ASP A 177 -9.14 -37.54 0.60
N ARG A 178 -10.17 -36.80 0.16
CA ARG A 178 -11.54 -36.88 0.69
C ARG A 178 -12.23 -38.22 0.40
N LEU A 179 -11.81 -38.91 -0.66
CA LEU A 179 -12.38 -40.18 -1.14
C LEU A 179 -11.52 -41.38 -0.77
N CYS A 180 -10.35 -41.17 -0.17
CA CYS A 180 -9.47 -42.25 0.24
C CYS A 180 -10.10 -43.12 1.33
N THR A 181 -10.09 -44.43 1.09
CA THR A 181 -10.33 -45.45 2.12
C THR A 181 -9.26 -45.41 3.22
N VAL A 182 -9.51 -46.04 4.36
CA VAL A 182 -8.54 -46.13 5.47
C VAL A 182 -7.19 -46.73 5.01
N ALA A 183 -7.22 -47.71 4.09
CA ALA A 183 -6.02 -48.29 3.52
C ALA A 183 -5.28 -47.32 2.58
N GLN A 184 -6.01 -46.63 1.69
CA GLN A 184 -5.42 -45.67 0.75
C GLN A 184 -4.84 -44.44 1.47
N ARG A 185 -5.42 -44.00 2.59
CA ARG A 185 -4.88 -42.88 3.40
C ARG A 185 -3.46 -43.13 3.90
N LYS A 186 -3.02 -44.40 4.01
CA LYS A 186 -1.66 -44.79 4.39
C LYS A 186 -0.65 -44.68 3.24
N ILE A 187 -1.11 -44.47 2.01
CA ILE A 187 -0.22 -44.23 0.87
C ILE A 187 0.44 -42.87 1.06
N ARG A 188 1.78 -42.85 0.99
CA ARG A 188 2.60 -41.65 1.17
C ARG A 188 2.97 -40.96 -0.14
N GLU A 189 2.85 -41.68 -1.26
CA GLU A 189 3.03 -41.12 -2.59
C GLU A 189 1.80 -40.30 -2.98
N VAL A 190 2.04 -39.02 -3.26
CA VAL A 190 0.99 -38.05 -3.57
C VAL A 190 1.10 -37.51 -5.00
N ASN A 191 -0.04 -37.13 -5.56
CA ASN A 191 -0.16 -36.43 -6.82
C ASN A 191 0.14 -34.94 -6.62
N SER A 192 1.02 -34.38 -7.43
CA SER A 192 1.29 -32.94 -7.46
C SER A 192 0.23 -32.12 -8.21
N GLY A 193 -0.61 -32.78 -9.03
CA GLY A 193 -1.49 -32.12 -9.98
C GLY A 193 -0.81 -31.78 -11.32
N ILE A 194 0.50 -31.99 -11.43
CA ILE A 194 1.27 -31.84 -12.67
C ILE A 194 1.31 -33.18 -13.39
N LEU A 195 0.82 -33.21 -14.64
CA LEU A 195 0.75 -34.41 -15.46
C LEU A 195 1.29 -34.13 -16.86
N CYS A 196 1.98 -35.12 -17.44
CA CYS A 196 2.44 -35.10 -18.81
C CYS A 196 1.65 -36.12 -19.63
N PHE A 197 1.14 -35.73 -20.79
CA PHE A 197 0.28 -36.55 -21.63
C PHE A 197 0.84 -36.68 -23.05
N ALA A 198 0.60 -37.85 -23.64
CA ALA A 198 0.66 -38.00 -25.08
C ALA A 198 -0.58 -37.32 -25.66
N ARG A 199 -0.39 -36.19 -26.35
CA ARG A 199 -1.46 -35.27 -26.77
C ARG A 199 -2.57 -35.97 -27.55
N ILE A 200 -2.20 -36.85 -28.49
CA ILE A 200 -3.17 -37.57 -29.32
C ILE A 200 -4.05 -38.49 -28.47
N LYS A 201 -3.43 -39.28 -27.59
CA LYS A 201 -4.16 -40.18 -26.67
C LYS A 201 -5.04 -39.39 -25.70
N LEU A 202 -4.57 -38.24 -25.23
CA LEU A 202 -5.39 -37.34 -24.44
C LEU A 202 -6.65 -36.93 -25.19
N LEU A 203 -6.53 -36.45 -26.43
CA LEU A 203 -7.68 -36.00 -27.22
C LEU A 203 -8.67 -37.13 -27.55
N GLU A 204 -8.17 -38.35 -27.78
CA GLU A 204 -8.99 -39.55 -28.04
C GLU A 204 -9.87 -39.92 -26.84
N HIS A 205 -9.36 -39.75 -25.63
CA HIS A 205 -10.01 -40.19 -24.39
C HIS A 205 -10.65 -39.06 -23.57
N LEU A 206 -10.54 -37.81 -24.01
CA LEU A 206 -10.96 -36.64 -23.22
C LEU A 206 -12.48 -36.60 -22.98
N ASP A 207 -13.29 -37.11 -23.92
CA ASP A 207 -14.76 -37.14 -23.81
C ASP A 207 -15.27 -38.24 -22.88
N GLU A 208 -14.40 -39.14 -22.41
CA GLU A 208 -14.75 -40.16 -21.41
C GLU A 208 -14.75 -39.60 -19.97
N LEU A 209 -14.26 -38.36 -19.78
CA LEU A 209 -14.37 -37.68 -18.51
C LEU A 209 -15.83 -37.42 -18.14
N SER A 210 -16.17 -37.66 -16.88
CA SER A 210 -17.51 -37.48 -16.35
C SER A 210 -17.46 -36.65 -15.08
N ASN A 211 -18.52 -35.86 -14.84
CA ASN A 211 -18.75 -35.17 -13.59
C ASN A 211 -19.62 -35.99 -12.62
N GLN A 212 -19.92 -37.25 -12.93
CA GLN A 212 -20.68 -38.15 -12.06
C GLN A 212 -19.80 -38.74 -10.95
N ASN A 213 -19.18 -37.86 -10.17
CA ASN A 213 -18.35 -38.21 -9.01
C ASN A 213 -18.79 -37.42 -7.77
N ALA A 214 -18.17 -37.70 -6.62
CA ALA A 214 -18.53 -37.09 -5.34
C ALA A 214 -18.36 -35.56 -5.32
N GLN A 215 -17.53 -34.99 -6.20
CA GLN A 215 -17.29 -33.55 -6.29
C GLN A 215 -18.18 -32.84 -7.32
N LYS A 216 -18.88 -33.61 -8.18
CA LYS A 216 -19.66 -33.08 -9.32
C LYS A 216 -18.83 -32.23 -10.29
N GLU A 217 -17.54 -32.57 -10.42
CA GLU A 217 -16.57 -31.86 -11.25
C GLU A 217 -15.90 -32.83 -12.23
N TYR A 218 -15.45 -32.35 -13.38
CA TYR A 218 -14.57 -33.11 -14.26
C TYR A 218 -13.15 -33.03 -13.70
N LEU A 219 -12.59 -34.13 -13.22
CA LEU A 219 -11.27 -34.15 -12.58
C LEU A 219 -10.19 -34.60 -13.56
N LEU A 220 -9.08 -33.86 -13.62
CA LEU A 220 -7.89 -34.22 -14.39
C LEU A 220 -7.34 -35.61 -14.01
N THR A 221 -7.47 -35.96 -12.72
CA THR A 221 -7.00 -37.23 -12.15
C THR A 221 -7.74 -38.44 -12.69
N ASP A 222 -9.01 -38.28 -13.10
CA ASP A 222 -9.84 -39.39 -13.59
C ASP A 222 -9.34 -39.92 -14.95
N LEU A 223 -8.59 -39.10 -15.71
CA LEU A 223 -7.94 -39.55 -16.95
C LEU A 223 -6.95 -40.71 -16.72
N VAL A 224 -6.36 -40.81 -15.53
CA VAL A 224 -5.48 -41.94 -15.20
C VAL A 224 -6.25 -43.26 -15.25
N GLU A 225 -7.47 -43.29 -14.69
CA GLU A 225 -8.32 -44.48 -14.73
C GLU A 225 -8.92 -44.73 -16.12
N VAL A 226 -9.23 -43.67 -16.87
CA VAL A 226 -9.66 -43.78 -18.28
C VAL A 226 -8.58 -44.47 -19.11
N PHE A 227 -7.34 -43.98 -19.06
CA PHE A 227 -6.23 -44.62 -19.78
C PHE A 227 -6.00 -46.05 -19.31
N GLN A 228 -6.06 -46.31 -18.01
CA GLN A 228 -5.87 -47.67 -17.50
C GLN A 228 -6.92 -48.63 -18.09
N ARG A 229 -8.20 -48.23 -18.13
CA ARG A 229 -9.29 -49.03 -18.72
C ARG A 229 -9.13 -49.25 -20.22
N ALA A 230 -8.58 -48.26 -20.93
CA ALA A 230 -8.22 -48.36 -22.34
C ALA A 230 -6.97 -49.24 -22.61
N GLY A 231 -6.35 -49.80 -21.57
CA GLY A 231 -5.11 -50.59 -21.70
C GLY A 231 -3.86 -49.74 -21.92
N GLU A 232 -3.99 -48.42 -21.76
CA GLU A 232 -2.92 -47.47 -21.97
C GLU A 232 -1.92 -47.41 -20.81
N LYS A 233 -0.69 -47.03 -21.13
CA LYS A 233 0.41 -47.00 -20.14
C LYS A 233 0.38 -45.69 -19.36
N VAL A 234 0.15 -45.76 -18.05
CA VAL A 234 0.28 -44.62 -17.12
C VAL A 234 1.42 -44.85 -16.14
N LEU A 235 2.25 -43.83 -15.95
CA LEU A 235 3.41 -43.86 -15.05
C LEU A 235 3.32 -42.78 -13.96
N ALA A 236 4.12 -42.96 -12.90
CA ALA A 236 4.41 -41.93 -11.92
C ALA A 236 5.92 -41.63 -11.94
N PHE A 237 6.27 -40.35 -11.84
CA PHE A 237 7.63 -39.84 -11.81
C PHE A 237 7.83 -39.13 -10.46
N PRO A 238 8.38 -39.84 -9.45
CA PRO A 238 8.58 -39.27 -8.13
C PRO A 238 9.77 -38.31 -8.12
N VAL A 239 9.57 -37.09 -7.61
CA VAL A 239 10.66 -36.13 -7.35
C VAL A 239 11.20 -36.29 -5.94
N GLU A 240 12.52 -36.13 -5.80
CA GLU A 240 13.22 -36.21 -4.52
C GLU A 240 12.95 -34.99 -3.63
N ASP A 241 13.04 -33.78 -4.20
CA ASP A 241 12.71 -32.54 -3.49
C ASP A 241 11.20 -32.31 -3.53
N SER A 242 10.50 -32.76 -2.48
CA SER A 242 9.05 -32.62 -2.40
C SER A 242 8.59 -31.17 -2.50
N LEU A 243 9.42 -30.19 -2.08
CA LEU A 243 9.03 -28.78 -2.06
C LEU A 243 8.72 -28.23 -3.44
N GLU A 244 9.33 -28.77 -4.50
CA GLU A 244 9.12 -28.31 -5.87
C GLU A 244 7.67 -28.47 -6.34
N VAL A 245 6.97 -29.46 -5.81
CA VAL A 245 5.67 -29.89 -6.32
C VAL A 245 4.54 -29.69 -5.31
N LEU A 246 4.82 -29.05 -4.18
CA LEU A 246 3.80 -28.65 -3.22
C LEU A 246 3.06 -27.40 -3.71
N GLY A 247 1.76 -27.58 -3.95
CA GLY A 247 0.85 -26.46 -4.22
C GLY A 247 0.56 -25.62 -2.97
N VAL A 248 0.22 -24.35 -3.17
CA VAL A 248 -0.25 -23.43 -2.12
C VAL A 248 -1.77 -23.41 -2.12
N ASN A 249 -2.38 -23.87 -1.04
CA ASN A 249 -3.82 -24.02 -0.86
C ASN A 249 -4.43 -23.01 0.11
N ASP A 250 -3.63 -22.46 1.03
CA ASP A 250 -4.03 -21.45 1.98
C ASP A 250 -2.91 -20.43 2.29
N ARG A 251 -3.19 -19.49 3.20
CA ARG A 251 -2.25 -18.42 3.55
C ARG A 251 -1.09 -18.88 4.45
N VAL A 252 -1.23 -19.99 5.16
CA VAL A 252 -0.15 -20.58 5.97
C VAL A 252 0.89 -21.19 5.03
N GLU A 253 0.42 -21.95 4.04
CA GLU A 253 1.27 -22.47 2.98
C GLU A 253 1.90 -21.35 2.15
N LEU A 254 1.15 -20.27 1.86
CA LEU A 254 1.67 -19.09 1.15
C LEU A 254 2.87 -18.49 1.90
N ALA A 255 2.74 -18.22 3.20
CA ALA A 255 3.81 -17.66 4.01
C ALA A 255 5.03 -18.60 4.09
N ARG A 256 4.80 -19.91 4.14
CA ARG A 256 5.87 -20.92 4.19
C ARG A 256 6.68 -20.94 2.89
N VAL A 257 5.99 -20.92 1.75
CA VAL A 257 6.60 -20.85 0.42
C VAL A 257 7.33 -19.52 0.22
N GLU A 258 6.74 -18.41 0.68
CA GLU A 258 7.39 -17.10 0.61
C GLU A 258 8.72 -17.09 1.36
N LYS A 259 8.77 -17.69 2.56
CA LYS A 259 10.03 -17.82 3.32
C LYS A 259 11.09 -18.58 2.50
N ILE A 260 10.71 -19.65 1.82
CA ILE A 260 11.64 -20.43 0.98
C ILE A 260 12.19 -19.58 -0.16
N LEU A 261 11.32 -18.88 -0.90
CA LEU A 261 11.72 -18.02 -2.02
C LEU A 261 12.66 -16.90 -1.56
N ARG A 262 12.32 -16.20 -0.48
CA ARG A 262 13.15 -15.13 0.09
C ARG A 262 14.52 -15.64 0.54
N LEU A 263 14.57 -16.81 1.18
CA LEU A 263 15.85 -17.40 1.60
C LEU A 263 16.71 -17.83 0.41
N ARG A 264 16.12 -18.39 -0.65
CA ARG A 264 16.86 -18.69 -1.89
C ARG A 264 17.44 -17.42 -2.52
N LYS A 265 16.65 -16.34 -2.57
CA LYS A 265 17.11 -15.04 -3.07
C LYS A 265 18.25 -14.48 -2.22
N ALA A 266 18.12 -14.53 -0.89
CA ALA A 266 19.16 -14.09 0.03
C ALA A 266 20.45 -14.91 -0.15
N GLU A 267 20.35 -16.23 -0.26
CA GLU A 267 21.51 -17.11 -0.50
C GLU A 267 22.20 -16.78 -1.82
N ALA A 268 21.44 -16.55 -2.90
CA ALA A 268 22.00 -16.15 -4.19
C ALA A 268 22.80 -14.84 -4.08
N LEU A 269 22.23 -13.81 -3.44
CA LEU A 269 22.94 -12.54 -3.20
C LEU A 269 24.19 -12.72 -2.33
N MET A 270 24.14 -13.59 -1.32
CA MET A 270 25.29 -13.88 -0.47
C MET A 270 26.41 -14.57 -1.25
N ARG A 271 26.07 -15.50 -2.15
CA ARG A 271 27.03 -16.14 -3.07
C ARG A 271 27.64 -15.13 -4.04
N ASP A 272 26.92 -14.08 -4.39
CA ASP A 272 27.37 -12.97 -5.25
C ASP A 272 28.13 -11.87 -4.48
N GLY A 273 28.46 -12.08 -3.19
CA GLY A 273 29.33 -11.21 -2.39
C GLY A 273 28.61 -10.17 -1.53
N VAL A 274 27.31 -10.34 -1.27
CA VAL A 274 26.55 -9.48 -0.35
C VAL A 274 26.59 -10.04 1.06
N THR A 275 26.83 -9.19 2.06
CA THR A 275 26.71 -9.59 3.47
C THR A 275 25.28 -9.38 3.94
N ILE A 276 24.56 -10.46 4.23
CA ILE A 276 23.23 -10.41 4.86
C ILE A 276 23.38 -10.92 6.28
N VAL A 277 23.24 -10.03 7.26
CA VAL A 277 23.53 -10.33 8.67
C VAL A 277 22.56 -11.38 9.24
N ASN A 278 21.28 -11.29 8.89
CA ASN A 278 20.27 -12.27 9.28
C ASN A 278 19.27 -12.51 8.13
N PRO A 279 19.53 -13.51 7.26
CA PRO A 279 18.66 -13.82 6.13
C PRO A 279 17.22 -14.14 6.50
N GLU A 280 16.96 -14.69 7.70
CA GLU A 280 15.61 -15.00 8.15
C GLU A 280 14.79 -13.75 8.52
N ALA A 281 15.48 -12.66 8.89
CA ALA A 281 14.88 -11.40 9.27
C ALA A 281 14.95 -10.33 8.17
N THR A 282 15.38 -10.69 6.96
CA THR A 282 15.47 -9.77 5.80
C THR A 282 14.43 -10.16 4.76
N TYR A 283 13.77 -9.17 4.18
CA TYR A 283 12.75 -9.37 3.14
C TYR A 283 13.31 -8.86 1.82
N ILE A 284 13.45 -9.74 0.84
CA ILE A 284 14.03 -9.41 -0.46
C ILE A 284 13.10 -9.98 -1.53
N ASP A 285 12.54 -9.10 -2.35
CA ASP A 285 11.75 -9.48 -3.51
C ASP A 285 12.63 -10.07 -4.63
N GLU A 286 12.01 -10.89 -5.49
CA GLU A 286 12.71 -11.68 -6.51
C GLU A 286 13.56 -10.84 -7.47
N GLU A 287 13.06 -9.67 -7.89
CA GLU A 287 13.70 -8.78 -8.89
C GLU A 287 14.76 -7.85 -8.29
N VAL A 288 14.99 -7.91 -6.98
CA VAL A 288 15.97 -7.04 -6.33
C VAL A 288 17.39 -7.40 -6.78
N GLU A 289 18.17 -6.38 -7.09
CA GLU A 289 19.59 -6.52 -7.39
C GLU A 289 20.42 -5.76 -6.35
N VAL A 290 21.52 -6.38 -5.90
CA VAL A 290 22.43 -5.80 -4.91
C VAL A 290 23.87 -6.06 -5.34
N GLY A 291 24.67 -4.99 -5.40
CA GLY A 291 26.08 -5.07 -5.70
C GLY A 291 26.91 -5.65 -4.54
N SER A 292 28.05 -6.25 -4.89
CA SER A 292 29.01 -6.85 -3.96
C SER A 292 29.44 -5.91 -2.84
N ASP A 293 29.91 -6.49 -1.73
CA ASP A 293 30.40 -5.80 -0.52
C ASP A 293 29.33 -4.94 0.19
N THR A 294 28.08 -4.96 -0.28
CA THR A 294 26.97 -4.33 0.42
C THR A 294 26.61 -5.14 1.66
N ILE A 295 26.34 -4.43 2.75
CA ILE A 295 25.89 -4.99 4.02
C ILE A 295 24.41 -4.70 4.22
N ILE A 296 23.65 -5.75 4.48
CA ILE A 296 22.22 -5.70 4.78
C ILE A 296 22.00 -6.16 6.22
N GLU A 297 21.58 -5.23 7.08
CA GLU A 297 21.27 -5.50 8.48
C GLU A 297 19.88 -6.16 8.67
N PRO A 298 19.59 -6.72 9.86
CA PRO A 298 18.32 -7.36 10.13
C PRO A 298 17.11 -6.42 9.99
N GLY A 299 15.97 -6.95 9.55
CA GLY A 299 14.74 -6.19 9.39
C GLY A 299 14.68 -5.30 8.15
N VAL A 300 15.74 -5.27 7.32
CA VAL A 300 15.71 -4.55 6.04
C VAL A 300 14.74 -5.23 5.07
N SER A 301 13.93 -4.41 4.40
CA SER A 301 13.02 -4.84 3.33
C SER A 301 13.41 -4.19 2.00
N LEU A 302 13.79 -5.01 1.01
CA LEU A 302 14.08 -4.61 -0.36
C LEU A 302 12.95 -5.10 -1.26
N LEU A 303 12.18 -4.18 -1.81
CA LEU A 303 10.89 -4.47 -2.44
C LEU A 303 10.82 -3.97 -3.88
N GLY A 304 10.03 -4.67 -4.71
CA GLY A 304 9.81 -4.34 -6.12
C GLY A 304 11.11 -4.34 -6.94
N GLU A 305 11.22 -3.40 -7.87
CA GLU A 305 12.39 -3.24 -8.75
C GLU A 305 13.48 -2.39 -8.10
N THR A 306 13.89 -2.76 -6.89
CA THR A 306 14.96 -2.07 -6.17
C THR A 306 16.33 -2.52 -6.66
N ARG A 307 17.21 -1.54 -6.91
CA ARG A 307 18.61 -1.76 -7.30
C ARG A 307 19.52 -1.07 -6.31
N VAL A 308 20.45 -1.81 -5.73
CA VAL A 308 21.45 -1.30 -4.79
C VAL A 308 22.84 -1.52 -5.37
N GLY A 309 23.65 -0.47 -5.41
CA GLY A 309 25.05 -0.54 -5.86
C GLY A 309 25.96 -1.32 -4.92
N ARG A 310 27.27 -1.16 -5.10
CA ARG A 310 28.30 -1.88 -4.34
C ARG A 310 28.65 -1.17 -3.05
N ALA A 311 29.15 -1.92 -2.07
CA ALA A 311 29.69 -1.40 -0.81
C ALA A 311 28.72 -0.46 -0.07
N CYS A 312 27.42 -0.70 -0.19
CA CYS A 312 26.40 0.04 0.54
C CYS A 312 26.24 -0.51 1.96
N VAL A 313 25.66 0.30 2.86
CA VAL A 313 25.26 -0.15 4.20
C VAL A 313 23.79 0.17 4.39
N LEU A 314 22.97 -0.87 4.52
CA LEU A 314 21.54 -0.77 4.73
C LEU A 314 21.22 -1.14 6.18
N GLY A 315 20.93 -0.12 6.98
CA GLY A 315 20.73 -0.20 8.41
C GLY A 315 19.40 -0.81 8.81
N ALA A 316 19.36 -1.41 9.99
CA ALA A 316 18.27 -2.27 10.45
C ALA A 316 16.89 -1.59 10.38
N GLY A 317 15.88 -2.38 10.02
CA GLY A 317 14.48 -1.94 9.93
C GLY A 317 14.18 -0.90 8.83
N SER A 318 15.10 -0.67 7.89
CA SER A 318 14.86 0.23 6.76
C SER A 318 14.09 -0.46 5.63
N THR A 319 13.27 0.28 4.90
CA THR A 319 12.57 -0.24 3.72
C THR A 319 12.99 0.54 2.48
N ILE A 320 13.41 -0.18 1.44
CA ILE A 320 13.75 0.38 0.13
C ILE A 320 12.86 -0.29 -0.91
N ALA A 321 12.00 0.50 -1.57
CA ALA A 321 10.99 0.00 -2.50
C ALA A 321 11.05 0.75 -3.83
N GLY A 322 11.16 0.02 -4.94
CA GLY A 322 11.19 0.57 -6.31
C GLY A 322 12.19 1.71 -6.48
N SER A 323 13.37 1.60 -5.87
CA SER A 323 14.36 2.69 -5.79
C SER A 323 15.72 2.25 -6.31
N ALA A 324 16.51 3.22 -6.78
CA ALA A 324 17.86 3.00 -7.30
C ALA A 324 18.90 3.70 -6.41
N LEU A 325 19.77 2.92 -5.79
CA LEU A 325 20.88 3.39 -4.96
C LEU A 325 22.19 3.13 -5.70
N GLY A 326 23.05 4.15 -5.78
CA GLY A 326 24.41 4.04 -6.30
C GLY A 326 25.36 3.29 -5.34
N ASP A 327 26.66 3.44 -5.55
CA ASP A 327 27.67 2.78 -4.74
C ASP A 327 27.94 3.53 -3.44
N ARG A 328 28.34 2.82 -2.38
CA ARG A 328 28.75 3.41 -1.09
C ARG A 328 27.67 4.31 -0.48
N VAL A 329 26.40 3.98 -0.73
CA VAL A 329 25.26 4.65 -0.10
C VAL A 329 25.06 4.09 1.30
N SER A 330 24.84 4.96 2.27
CA SER A 330 24.45 4.58 3.62
C SER A 330 22.99 4.92 3.87
N VAL A 331 22.13 3.91 3.94
CA VAL A 331 20.76 4.05 4.46
C VAL A 331 20.78 3.65 5.92
N ARG A 332 20.55 4.60 6.82
CA ARG A 332 20.58 4.35 8.27
C ARG A 332 19.23 3.85 8.76
N HIS A 333 19.27 3.21 9.92
CA HIS A 333 18.15 2.60 10.65
C HIS A 333 16.80 3.28 10.45
N HIS A 334 15.77 2.45 10.22
CA HIS A 334 14.37 2.85 10.13
C HIS A 334 14.09 3.96 9.11
N SER A 335 14.87 4.02 8.03
CA SER A 335 14.60 4.95 6.93
C SER A 335 13.72 4.28 5.87
N LEU A 336 12.83 5.06 5.27
CA LEU A 336 11.95 4.64 4.20
C LEU A 336 12.39 5.31 2.90
N VAL A 337 12.64 4.52 1.87
CA VAL A 337 13.07 5.00 0.55
C VAL A 337 12.17 4.38 -0.51
N THR A 338 11.26 5.18 -1.07
CA THR A 338 10.27 4.70 -2.04
C THR A 338 10.34 5.52 -3.32
N GLY A 339 10.38 4.85 -4.48
CA GLY A 339 10.34 5.49 -5.80
C GLY A 339 11.41 6.57 -6.01
N SER A 340 12.60 6.38 -5.45
CA SER A 340 13.64 7.40 -5.30
C SER A 340 14.96 7.01 -5.95
N ARG A 341 15.78 8.01 -6.28
CA ARG A 341 17.16 7.82 -6.76
C ARG A 341 18.15 8.42 -5.78
N VAL A 342 19.09 7.62 -5.31
CA VAL A 342 20.16 8.03 -4.38
C VAL A 342 21.50 7.75 -5.05
N ALA A 343 22.25 8.80 -5.39
CA ALA A 343 23.54 8.68 -6.03
C ALA A 343 24.62 8.20 -5.04
N SER A 344 25.77 7.80 -5.58
CA SER A 344 26.88 7.26 -4.80
C SER A 344 27.34 8.20 -3.69
N ASP A 345 27.92 7.63 -2.64
CA ASP A 345 28.50 8.36 -1.50
C ASP A 345 27.48 9.20 -0.67
N ALA A 346 26.18 9.10 -0.97
CA ALA A 346 25.13 9.79 -0.23
C ALA A 346 24.74 9.04 1.06
N SER A 347 24.16 9.77 2.01
CA SER A 347 23.64 9.18 3.26
C SER A 347 22.19 9.58 3.53
N VAL A 348 21.36 8.63 3.94
CA VAL A 348 19.94 8.82 4.26
C VAL A 348 19.67 8.32 5.67
N GLY A 349 19.10 9.17 6.52
CA GLY A 349 18.61 8.80 7.85
C GLY A 349 19.61 8.95 9.00
N PRO A 350 19.29 8.36 10.18
CA PRO A 350 18.20 7.40 10.43
C PRO A 350 16.81 8.07 10.42
N PHE A 351 15.71 7.30 10.37
CA PHE A 351 14.33 7.85 10.42
C PHE A 351 14.03 8.90 9.32
N ALA A 352 14.67 8.79 8.16
CA ALA A 352 14.35 9.64 7.00
C ALA A 352 13.24 9.00 6.16
N HIS A 353 12.52 9.82 5.41
CA HIS A 353 11.49 9.36 4.48
C HIS A 353 11.67 9.99 3.10
N LEU A 354 12.20 9.22 2.15
CA LEU A 354 12.23 9.60 0.74
C LEU A 354 11.00 9.03 0.04
N ARG A 355 10.23 9.91 -0.59
CA ARG A 355 9.02 9.60 -1.33
C ARG A 355 9.25 9.71 -2.83
N ASP A 356 8.29 9.21 -3.60
CA ASP A 356 8.35 9.17 -5.07
C ASP A 356 8.88 10.47 -5.69
N GLY A 357 9.88 10.30 -6.57
CA GLY A 357 10.53 11.39 -7.29
C GLY A 357 11.59 12.14 -6.48
N ALA A 358 11.96 11.69 -5.27
CA ALA A 358 13.11 12.24 -4.59
C ALA A 358 14.43 11.83 -5.29
N VAL A 359 15.31 12.81 -5.48
CA VAL A 359 16.64 12.64 -6.09
C VAL A 359 17.69 13.19 -5.14
N ILE A 360 18.53 12.30 -4.61
CA ILE A 360 19.62 12.65 -3.70
C ILE A 360 20.93 12.48 -4.45
N ASP A 361 21.63 13.57 -4.72
CA ASP A 361 22.85 13.56 -5.53
C ASP A 361 24.09 13.18 -4.72
N GLN A 362 25.22 13.03 -5.43
CA GLN A 362 26.45 12.49 -4.89
C GLN A 362 26.91 13.23 -3.63
N GLY A 363 27.20 12.48 -2.57
CA GLY A 363 27.68 13.02 -1.29
C GLY A 363 26.65 13.87 -0.50
N ALA A 364 25.40 13.99 -0.98
CA ALA A 364 24.35 14.69 -0.27
C ALA A 364 23.93 13.92 0.99
N ARG A 365 23.45 14.65 1.99
CA ARG A 365 23.10 14.08 3.30
C ARG A 365 21.68 14.44 3.71
N ILE A 366 20.85 13.42 3.84
CA ILE A 366 19.53 13.47 4.46
C ILE A 366 19.67 12.87 5.85
N GLY A 367 19.40 13.65 6.88
CA GLY A 367 19.53 13.20 8.27
C GLY A 367 18.18 12.77 8.86
N ASN A 368 18.08 12.88 10.19
CA ASN A 368 16.96 12.32 10.92
C ASN A 368 15.69 13.17 10.89
N PHE A 369 14.56 12.48 10.76
CA PHE A 369 13.24 13.10 10.66
C PHE A 369 13.14 14.11 9.51
N VAL A 370 13.77 13.77 8.38
CA VAL A 370 13.71 14.55 7.15
C VAL A 370 12.86 13.79 6.13
N GLU A 371 11.84 14.47 5.61
CA GLU A 371 11.00 13.97 4.52
C GLU A 371 11.34 14.71 3.22
N VAL A 372 11.54 13.97 2.13
CA VAL A 372 11.81 14.51 0.79
C VAL A 372 10.83 13.92 -0.20
N LYS A 373 10.16 14.76 -0.99
CA LYS A 373 9.18 14.34 -2.00
C LYS A 373 9.32 15.17 -3.26
N LYS A 374 9.38 14.52 -4.43
CA LYS A 374 9.47 15.19 -5.74
C LYS A 374 10.50 16.33 -5.77
N SER A 375 11.63 16.12 -5.09
CA SER A 375 12.64 17.16 -4.85
C SER A 375 14.03 16.63 -5.16
N ARG A 376 14.91 17.52 -5.62
CA ARG A 376 16.33 17.22 -5.82
C ARG A 376 17.16 17.86 -4.71
N VAL A 377 18.06 17.09 -4.11
CA VAL A 377 19.08 17.58 -3.19
C VAL A 377 20.44 17.42 -3.85
N GLY A 378 21.02 18.55 -4.29
CA GLY A 378 22.26 18.61 -5.06
C GLY A 378 23.51 18.12 -4.31
N ARG A 379 24.64 18.10 -5.02
CA ARG A 379 25.88 17.46 -4.56
C ARG A 379 26.42 18.11 -3.30
N GLY A 380 26.75 17.30 -2.31
CA GLY A 380 27.27 17.76 -1.01
C GLY A 380 26.29 18.61 -0.19
N SER A 381 25.04 18.79 -0.65
CA SER A 381 24.01 19.53 0.08
C SER A 381 23.49 18.71 1.26
N LYS A 382 23.01 19.40 2.29
CA LYS A 382 22.67 18.78 3.58
C LYS A 382 21.31 19.29 4.08
N ALA A 383 20.44 18.36 4.44
CA ALA A 383 19.23 18.60 5.22
C ALA A 383 19.20 17.54 6.32
N LEU A 384 19.59 17.93 7.54
CA LEU A 384 19.97 16.96 8.56
C LEU A 384 18.90 16.68 9.61
N HIS A 385 17.98 17.61 9.87
CA HIS A 385 17.13 17.49 11.06
C HIS A 385 15.74 18.11 10.83
N LEU A 386 14.68 17.32 11.06
CA LEU A 386 13.31 17.82 11.24
C LEU A 386 12.82 18.71 10.07
N THR A 387 13.05 18.28 8.83
CA THR A 387 12.82 19.11 7.64
C THR A 387 11.84 18.43 6.70
N TYR A 388 10.96 19.20 6.05
CA TYR A 388 10.19 18.74 4.90
C TYR A 388 10.62 19.50 3.64
N LEU A 389 11.02 18.74 2.61
CA LEU A 389 11.38 19.22 1.27
C LEU A 389 10.43 18.61 0.23
N GLY A 390 9.45 19.39 -0.22
CA GLY A 390 8.44 19.01 -1.19
C GLY A 390 8.50 19.92 -2.42
N ASP A 391 8.54 19.32 -3.62
CA ASP A 391 8.59 20.03 -4.89
C ASP A 391 9.74 21.09 -4.95
N ALA A 392 10.89 20.77 -4.36
CA ALA A 392 12.03 21.68 -4.22
C ALA A 392 13.26 21.24 -5.02
N THR A 393 13.99 22.20 -5.59
CA THR A 393 15.30 21.98 -6.21
C THR A 393 16.36 22.68 -5.40
N LEU A 394 17.16 21.91 -4.68
CA LEU A 394 18.38 22.38 -4.03
C LEU A 394 19.54 22.08 -4.98
N GLU A 395 20.29 23.11 -5.33
CA GLU A 395 21.54 22.97 -6.06
C GLU A 395 22.64 22.43 -5.13
N ASP A 396 23.89 22.55 -5.55
CA ASP A 396 25.04 21.97 -4.87
C ASP A 396 25.45 22.80 -3.65
N ARG A 397 26.02 22.14 -2.63
CA ARG A 397 26.56 22.76 -1.40
C ARG A 397 25.57 23.62 -0.62
N VAL A 398 24.26 23.37 -0.74
CA VAL A 398 23.21 24.01 0.05
C VAL A 398 23.16 23.40 1.45
N ASN A 399 23.01 24.25 2.47
CA ASN A 399 22.80 23.80 3.84
C ASN A 399 21.41 24.22 4.34
N ILE A 400 20.57 23.24 4.64
CA ILE A 400 19.24 23.43 5.21
C ILE A 400 19.30 23.29 6.73
N GLY A 401 18.92 24.34 7.43
CA GLY A 401 18.80 24.38 8.88
C GLY A 401 17.72 23.43 9.40
N ALA A 402 17.83 23.09 10.68
CA ALA A 402 16.87 22.20 11.33
C ALA A 402 15.47 22.83 11.36
N GLY A 403 14.39 22.07 11.16
CA GLY A 403 13.04 22.61 11.25
C GLY A 403 12.57 23.39 10.02
N THR A 404 13.34 23.42 8.92
CA THR A 404 12.92 24.09 7.69
C THR A 404 11.78 23.34 6.99
N VAL A 405 10.84 24.10 6.42
CA VAL A 405 9.73 23.55 5.62
C VAL A 405 9.63 24.31 4.31
N THR A 406 9.60 23.60 3.19
CA THR A 406 9.13 24.15 1.91
C THR A 406 7.61 24.09 1.87
N CYS A 407 6.95 25.24 2.04
CA CYS A 407 5.49 25.34 2.00
C CYS A 407 5.03 25.31 0.54
N ASN A 408 4.95 24.10 -0.01
CA ASN A 408 4.70 23.84 -1.43
C ASN A 408 3.22 23.72 -1.80
N TYR A 409 2.28 23.91 -0.87
CA TYR A 409 0.85 23.70 -1.09
C TYR A 409 0.05 24.84 -0.47
N ASP A 410 -0.84 25.46 -1.26
CA ASP A 410 -1.66 26.61 -0.86
C ASP A 410 -3.08 26.24 -0.40
N GLY A 411 -3.42 24.95 -0.39
CA GLY A 411 -4.77 24.45 -0.17
C GLY A 411 -5.46 23.93 -1.44
N VAL A 412 -4.91 24.19 -2.62
CA VAL A 412 -5.44 23.75 -3.93
C VAL A 412 -4.35 23.20 -4.82
N SER A 413 -3.31 23.99 -5.07
CA SER A 413 -2.22 23.73 -6.03
C SER A 413 -0.87 23.62 -5.33
N LYS A 414 0.11 23.08 -6.07
CA LYS A 414 1.49 22.97 -5.60
C LYS A 414 2.45 23.79 -6.42
N TYR A 415 3.44 24.37 -5.75
CA TYR A 415 4.40 25.29 -6.33
C TYR A 415 5.84 24.92 -5.98
N PRO A 416 6.81 25.20 -6.89
CA PRO A 416 8.18 24.82 -6.68
C PRO A 416 8.98 25.82 -5.83
N THR A 417 9.98 25.33 -5.11
CA THR A 417 11.02 26.16 -4.48
C THR A 417 12.39 25.86 -5.09
N ILE A 418 13.14 26.89 -5.48
CA ILE A 418 14.50 26.78 -6.03
C ILE A 418 15.47 27.39 -5.03
N ILE A 419 16.48 26.62 -4.63
CA ILE A 419 17.52 27.05 -3.70
C ILE A 419 18.87 26.86 -4.40
N GLU A 420 19.48 27.96 -4.81
CA GLU A 420 20.69 27.95 -5.61
C GLU A 420 21.94 27.58 -4.80
N GLU A 421 23.04 27.36 -5.52
CA GLU A 421 24.29 26.85 -4.99
C GLU A 421 24.79 27.61 -3.75
N GLY A 422 25.27 26.89 -2.74
CA GLY A 422 25.94 27.48 -1.59
C GLY A 422 25.05 28.27 -0.63
N VAL A 423 23.73 28.25 -0.82
CA VAL A 423 22.78 28.91 0.09
C VAL A 423 22.80 28.26 1.48
N PHE A 424 22.73 29.10 2.51
CA PHE A 424 22.54 28.68 3.90
C PHE A 424 21.16 29.09 4.40
N VAL A 425 20.29 28.11 4.68
CA VAL A 425 18.97 28.36 5.28
C VAL A 425 19.06 28.17 6.79
N GLY A 426 18.69 29.20 7.54
CA GLY A 426 18.63 29.16 9.00
C GLY A 426 17.61 28.15 9.53
N SER A 427 17.77 27.77 10.79
CA SER A 427 16.85 26.82 11.45
C SER A 427 15.47 27.42 11.63
N GLY A 428 14.42 26.59 11.55
CA GLY A 428 13.02 26.98 11.74
C GLY A 428 12.48 27.90 10.65
N SER A 429 13.08 27.88 9.45
CA SER A 429 12.63 28.72 8.34
C SER A 429 11.45 28.11 7.58
N MET A 430 10.47 28.94 7.23
CA MET A 430 9.35 28.59 6.36
C MET A 430 9.58 29.20 4.97
N LEU A 431 9.64 28.38 3.93
CA LEU A 431 9.92 28.80 2.56
C LEU A 431 8.63 28.70 1.73
N VAL A 432 7.93 29.82 1.54
CA VAL A 432 6.60 29.84 0.91
C VAL A 432 6.73 29.85 -0.61
N ALA A 433 6.36 28.74 -1.25
CA ALA A 433 6.45 28.59 -2.70
C ALA A 433 5.32 29.34 -3.43
N PRO A 434 5.53 29.79 -4.70
CA PRO A 434 6.77 29.68 -5.48
C PRO A 434 7.86 30.63 -4.97
N LEU A 435 9.10 30.13 -4.89
CA LEU A 435 10.21 30.89 -4.31
C LEU A 435 11.55 30.52 -4.94
N ARG A 436 12.41 31.51 -5.21
CA ARG A 436 13.82 31.33 -5.54
C ARG A 436 14.73 32.02 -4.51
N ILE A 437 15.74 31.30 -4.03
CA ILE A 437 16.80 31.84 -3.17
C ILE A 437 18.11 31.82 -3.94
N GLY A 438 18.65 33.00 -4.22
CA GLY A 438 19.81 33.20 -5.06
C GLY A 438 21.11 32.66 -4.46
N LYS A 439 22.07 32.35 -5.34
CA LYS A 439 23.37 31.76 -5.01
C LYS A 439 24.09 32.47 -3.85
N GLY A 440 24.63 31.68 -2.92
CA GLY A 440 25.44 32.17 -1.80
C GLY A 440 24.67 32.95 -0.73
N SER A 441 23.34 33.07 -0.85
CA SER A 441 22.51 33.82 0.10
C SER A 441 22.30 33.09 1.42
N TYR A 442 21.91 33.86 2.43
CA TYR A 442 21.58 33.40 3.76
C TYR A 442 20.12 33.71 4.09
N VAL A 443 19.44 32.77 4.77
CA VAL A 443 18.15 33.01 5.42
C VAL A 443 18.37 33.00 6.93
N ALA A 444 17.97 34.07 7.62
CA ALA A 444 18.08 34.12 9.07
C ALA A 444 17.16 33.08 9.73
N ALA A 445 17.60 32.51 10.86
CA ALA A 445 16.81 31.54 11.62
C ALA A 445 15.44 32.10 12.05
N GLY A 446 14.41 31.25 11.98
CA GLY A 446 13.02 31.57 12.32
C GLY A 446 12.32 32.46 11.30
N SER A 447 12.86 32.58 10.08
CA SER A 447 12.27 33.45 9.05
C SER A 447 11.22 32.73 8.22
N THR A 448 10.13 33.44 7.92
CA THR A 448 9.18 33.09 6.86
C THR A 448 9.51 33.90 5.61
N ILE A 449 9.93 33.23 4.54
CA ILE A 449 10.34 33.87 3.28
C ILE A 449 9.24 33.67 2.24
N THR A 450 8.74 34.78 1.71
CA THR A 450 7.60 34.84 0.77
C THR A 450 7.95 35.50 -0.57
N GLU A 451 9.16 36.02 -0.71
CA GLU A 451 9.64 36.73 -1.89
C GLU A 451 11.03 36.23 -2.26
N ASP A 452 11.35 36.25 -3.55
CA ASP A 452 12.65 35.83 -4.07
C ASP A 452 13.78 36.57 -3.36
N VAL A 453 14.83 35.83 -2.99
CA VAL A 453 16.01 36.38 -2.34
C VAL A 453 17.09 36.55 -3.40
N PRO A 454 17.58 37.77 -3.67
CA PRO A 454 18.68 37.98 -4.61
C PRO A 454 19.95 37.20 -4.20
N PRO A 455 20.89 36.93 -5.12
CA PRO A 455 22.17 36.33 -4.78
C PRO A 455 22.95 37.11 -3.72
N GLU A 456 23.81 36.41 -2.99
CA GLU A 456 24.73 36.94 -1.96
C GLU A 456 24.05 37.84 -0.90
N SER A 457 22.76 37.62 -0.66
CA SER A 457 21.92 38.45 0.21
C SER A 457 21.57 37.75 1.51
N LEU A 458 21.21 38.53 2.54
CA LEU A 458 20.61 38.03 3.77
C LEU A 458 19.10 38.32 3.79
N ALA A 459 18.28 37.28 3.83
CA ALA A 459 16.83 37.41 3.99
C ALA A 459 16.43 37.28 5.47
N LEU A 460 15.62 38.24 5.95
CA LEU A 460 15.04 38.24 7.29
C LEU A 460 13.52 38.35 7.19
N GLY A 461 12.81 37.31 7.60
CA GLY A 461 11.35 37.23 7.58
C GLY A 461 10.76 36.96 8.96
N ARG A 462 11.32 37.58 10.01
CA ARG A 462 10.99 37.31 11.42
C ARG A 462 10.70 38.59 12.18
N ALA A 463 9.86 38.50 13.22
CA ALA A 463 9.56 39.64 14.09
C ALA A 463 10.77 40.08 14.92
N ARG A 464 10.83 41.36 15.27
CA ARG A 464 11.82 41.88 16.21
C ARG A 464 11.50 41.36 17.61
N GLN A 465 12.48 40.77 18.27
CA GLN A 465 12.34 40.31 19.65
C GLN A 465 12.05 41.49 20.60
N THR A 466 11.13 41.28 21.53
CA THR A 466 10.86 42.19 22.66
C THR A 466 10.94 41.41 23.96
N ASN A 467 11.59 41.98 24.97
CA ASN A 467 11.71 41.37 26.29
C ASN A 467 10.75 42.09 27.25
N LYS A 468 9.88 41.33 27.90
CA LYS A 468 8.99 41.84 28.96
C LYS A 468 9.55 41.41 30.31
N GLU A 469 10.40 42.26 30.89
CA GLU A 469 11.03 41.99 32.18
C GLU A 469 9.97 41.85 33.28
N GLY A 470 10.18 40.92 34.22
CA GLY A 470 9.25 40.69 35.32
C GLY A 470 7.97 39.91 34.99
N TRP A 471 7.62 39.70 33.70
CA TRP A 471 6.36 39.08 33.28
C TRP A 471 6.08 37.71 33.94
N ALA A 472 7.08 36.85 34.04
CA ALA A 472 6.93 35.54 34.68
C ALA A 472 6.63 35.66 36.18
N ARG A 473 7.22 36.64 36.87
CA ARG A 473 6.96 36.92 38.29
C ARG A 473 5.55 37.46 38.50
N GLU A 474 5.11 38.38 37.65
CA GLU A 474 3.74 38.92 37.67
C GLU A 474 2.68 37.85 37.43
N ARG A 475 2.93 36.92 36.50
CA ARG A 475 2.05 35.77 36.25
C ARG A 475 2.04 34.78 37.42
N ALA A 476 3.19 34.51 38.03
CA ALA A 476 3.29 33.66 39.20
C ALA A 476 2.58 34.27 40.41
N ALA A 477 2.70 35.59 40.62
CA ALA A 477 2.01 36.32 41.68
C ALA A 477 0.49 36.43 41.43
N GLY A 478 0.08 36.68 40.18
CA GLY A 478 -1.33 36.75 39.77
C GLY A 478 -2.08 35.41 39.81
N GLY A 479 -1.36 34.28 39.96
CA GLY A 479 -1.95 32.95 40.10
C GLY A 479 -2.47 32.61 41.51
N SER A 480 -2.17 33.44 42.53
CA SER A 480 -2.52 33.15 43.93
C SER A 480 -3.62 34.05 44.52
N GLU A 481 -3.85 35.26 44.01
CA GLU A 481 -4.87 36.17 44.59
C GLU A 481 -6.15 36.31 43.75
N ALA A 482 -6.13 35.96 42.46
CA ALA A 482 -7.30 36.05 41.59
C ALA A 482 -8.34 34.93 41.82
N ALA A 483 -8.01 33.88 42.58
CA ALA A 483 -8.95 32.80 42.94
C ALA A 483 -9.81 33.12 44.17
N ALA A 484 -9.51 34.18 44.93
CA ALA A 484 -10.18 34.47 46.21
C ALA A 484 -10.95 35.81 46.26
N ALA A 485 -10.73 36.74 45.32
CA ALA A 485 -11.35 38.07 45.36
C ALA A 485 -12.07 38.41 44.05
N GLY A 486 -13.25 37.82 43.84
CA GLY A 486 -14.05 38.07 42.64
C GLY A 486 -15.53 37.66 42.77
N ARG A 487 -16.10 37.72 43.97
CA ARG A 487 -17.56 37.68 44.16
C ARG A 487 -18.01 39.00 44.77
N PRO A 488 -18.62 39.93 44.00
CA PRO A 488 -19.43 40.97 44.57
C PRO A 488 -20.78 40.36 44.98
N ARG A 489 -21.04 40.38 46.29
CA ARG A 489 -22.40 40.40 46.84
C ARG A 489 -22.97 41.80 46.61
N SER A 490 -24.18 41.91 46.07
CA SER A 490 -25.07 43.08 46.24
C SER A 490 -26.48 42.53 46.47
N SER A 491 -27.02 42.51 47.69
CA SER A 491 -27.69 43.61 48.41
C SER A 491 -28.86 44.21 47.61
N THR A 492 -30.06 43.88 48.10
CA THR A 492 -31.38 44.40 47.75
C THR A 492 -31.51 45.90 48.02
N ALA A 493 -31.96 46.67 47.02
CA ALA A 493 -32.81 47.85 47.21
C ALA A 493 -33.46 48.22 45.87
N ASP A 494 -34.78 48.41 45.91
CA ASP A 494 -35.66 48.77 44.80
C ASP A 494 -35.29 50.10 44.13
N ALA A 495 -35.33 50.10 42.79
CA ALA A 495 -35.66 51.27 42.00
C ALA A 495 -36.31 50.81 40.70
N THR A 496 -37.64 50.91 40.64
CA THR A 496 -38.45 50.74 39.44
C THR A 496 -38.11 51.81 38.41
N ALA A 497 -37.59 51.39 37.25
CA ALA A 497 -37.63 52.17 36.02
C ALA A 497 -37.84 51.22 34.83
N GLN A 498 -39.00 51.36 34.21
CA GLN A 498 -39.41 50.68 32.99
C GLN A 498 -38.43 51.00 31.85
N ALA A 499 -37.79 49.97 31.29
CA ALA A 499 -37.18 50.02 29.95
C ALA A 499 -37.66 48.79 29.17
N GLY A 500 -38.24 49.05 27.99
CA GLY A 500 -39.09 48.12 27.25
C GLY A 500 -38.42 46.79 26.87
N LYS A 501 -39.23 45.73 26.87
CA LYS A 501 -38.89 44.43 26.28
C LYS A 501 -38.44 44.63 24.83
N PRO A 502 -37.28 44.09 24.40
CA PRO A 502 -36.97 44.03 22.98
C PRO A 502 -38.04 43.19 22.28
N SER A 503 -38.62 43.73 21.21
CA SER A 503 -39.57 43.02 20.36
C SER A 503 -38.81 41.93 19.59
N ILE A 504 -38.90 40.69 20.08
CA ILE A 504 -38.36 39.51 19.40
C ILE A 504 -39.34 39.13 18.29
N LYS A 505 -38.92 39.23 17.03
CA LYS A 505 -39.69 38.74 15.88
C LYS A 505 -39.10 37.42 15.38
N PRO A 506 -39.88 36.32 15.31
CA PRO A 506 -39.43 35.09 14.68
C PRO A 506 -39.33 35.30 13.17
N LEU A 507 -38.18 34.96 12.58
CA LEU A 507 -37.93 35.10 11.14
C LEU A 507 -38.12 33.77 10.39
N ARG A 508 -37.67 32.64 10.97
CA ARG A 508 -37.82 31.31 10.38
C ARG A 508 -37.54 30.19 11.40
N LYS A 509 -38.23 29.05 11.25
CA LYS A 509 -37.92 27.79 11.94
C LYS A 509 -37.87 26.66 10.92
N THR A 510 -36.74 25.98 10.82
CA THR A 510 -36.58 24.75 10.02
C THR A 510 -35.88 23.72 10.89
N GLY A 511 -36.55 22.59 11.16
CA GLY A 511 -36.01 21.43 11.86
C GLY A 511 -35.18 21.77 13.10
N ASP A 512 -33.86 21.83 12.88
CA ASP A 512 -32.82 21.89 13.90
C ASP A 512 -32.18 23.29 14.08
N VAL A 513 -32.63 24.30 13.33
CA VAL A 513 -32.15 25.70 13.42
C VAL A 513 -33.33 26.68 13.47
N ALA A 514 -33.30 27.59 14.45
CA ALA A 514 -34.24 28.69 14.58
C ALA A 514 -33.54 30.04 14.40
N VAL A 515 -34.17 30.97 13.68
CA VAL A 515 -33.63 32.31 13.44
C VAL A 515 -34.59 33.35 14.00
N ARG A 516 -34.09 34.21 14.89
CA ARG A 516 -34.85 35.29 15.51
C ARG A 516 -34.11 36.61 15.49
N GLN A 517 -34.86 37.70 15.46
CA GLN A 517 -34.30 39.04 15.42
C GLN A 517 -34.41 39.73 16.77
N ASN A 518 -33.31 40.36 17.20
CA ASN A 518 -33.26 41.22 18.38
C ASN A 518 -32.58 42.55 18.00
N GLY A 519 -33.39 43.55 17.62
CA GLY A 519 -32.89 44.83 17.13
C GLY A 519 -32.13 44.69 15.80
N SER A 520 -30.87 45.17 15.77
CA SER A 520 -29.95 45.04 14.63
C SER A 520 -29.22 43.69 14.57
N VAL A 521 -29.34 42.87 15.62
CA VAL A 521 -28.64 41.58 15.75
C VAL A 521 -29.59 40.44 15.39
N THR A 522 -29.12 39.54 14.53
CA THR A 522 -29.81 38.28 14.24
C THR A 522 -29.22 37.18 15.09
N VAL A 523 -30.08 36.47 15.82
CA VAL A 523 -29.71 35.31 16.62
C VAL A 523 -30.09 34.05 15.86
N ILE A 524 -29.13 33.16 15.67
CA ILE A 524 -29.30 31.83 15.11
C ILE A 524 -29.16 30.84 16.27
N GLU A 525 -30.25 30.20 16.63
CA GLU A 525 -30.37 29.29 17.75
C GLU A 525 -30.32 27.85 17.24
N LEU A 526 -29.34 27.10 17.74
CA LEU A 526 -29.17 25.69 17.45
C LEU A 526 -30.12 24.89 18.34
N MET A 527 -30.99 24.08 17.74
CA MET A 527 -31.98 23.28 18.46
C MET A 527 -31.60 21.79 18.55
N ALA A 528 -30.47 21.38 17.95
CA ALA A 528 -29.92 20.03 17.96
C ALA A 528 -28.38 20.04 17.93
N GLU A 529 -27.76 18.89 18.22
CA GLU A 529 -26.30 18.73 18.21
C GLU A 529 -25.68 18.88 16.79
N LEU A 530 -24.49 19.49 16.73
CA LEU A 530 -23.65 19.62 15.54
C LEU A 530 -22.74 18.39 15.35
N THR A 531 -23.35 17.21 15.36
CA THR A 531 -22.71 15.90 15.12
C THR A 531 -23.32 15.15 13.93
N LYS A 532 -24.39 15.69 13.34
CA LYS A 532 -25.03 15.18 12.13
C LYS A 532 -24.72 16.12 10.96
N SER A 533 -24.19 15.58 9.87
CA SER A 533 -23.78 16.31 8.66
C SER A 533 -24.87 17.15 7.98
N GLY A 534 -26.15 16.97 8.36
CA GLY A 534 -27.26 17.81 7.92
C GLY A 534 -27.37 19.15 8.66
N VAL A 535 -27.15 19.16 9.99
CA VAL A 535 -27.36 20.34 10.84
C VAL A 535 -26.31 21.43 10.59
N ALA A 536 -25.06 21.03 10.35
CA ALA A 536 -23.98 21.96 10.01
C ALA A 536 -24.23 22.67 8.66
N LYS A 537 -24.76 21.94 7.67
CA LYS A 537 -25.13 22.50 6.36
C LYS A 537 -26.31 23.46 6.46
N GLU A 538 -27.31 23.12 7.27
CA GLU A 538 -28.46 23.98 7.55
C GLU A 538 -28.05 25.25 8.30
N LEU A 539 -27.13 25.15 9.26
CA LEU A 539 -26.53 26.29 9.95
C LEU A 539 -25.78 27.20 8.97
N ALA A 540 -24.89 26.62 8.17
CA ALA A 540 -24.12 27.37 7.18
C ALA A 540 -25.02 28.06 6.14
N GLN A 541 -26.09 27.40 5.71
CA GLN A 541 -27.09 27.99 4.82
C GLN A 541 -27.87 29.13 5.48
N SER A 542 -28.29 28.96 6.74
CA SER A 542 -29.01 29.97 7.50
C SER A 542 -28.16 31.22 7.76
N ILE A 543 -26.88 31.04 8.08
CA ILE A 543 -25.90 32.12 8.23
C ILE A 543 -25.76 32.90 6.91
N ARG A 544 -25.58 32.20 5.77
CA ARG A 544 -25.46 32.84 4.44
C ARG A 544 -26.70 33.64 4.06
N GLN A 545 -27.89 33.05 4.19
CA GLN A 545 -29.17 33.70 3.84
C GLN A 545 -29.46 34.93 4.71
N THR A 546 -29.04 34.90 5.98
CA THR A 546 -29.20 36.04 6.90
C THR A 546 -28.36 37.24 6.46
N VAL A 547 -27.14 37.00 5.99
CA VAL A 547 -26.25 38.08 5.51
C VAL A 547 -26.69 38.61 4.14
N GLU A 548 -27.17 37.74 3.26
CA GLU A 548 -27.80 38.13 1.98
C GLU A 548 -29.01 39.05 2.19
N SER A 549 -29.68 38.93 3.33
CA SER A 549 -30.80 39.79 3.76
C SER A 549 -30.35 41.09 4.46
N HIS A 550 -29.08 41.49 4.31
CA HIS A 550 -28.44 42.68 4.89
C HIS A 550 -28.31 42.74 6.42
N HIS A 551 -28.46 41.61 7.12
CA HIS A 551 -28.14 41.55 8.56
C HIS A 551 -26.66 41.23 8.77
N LYS A 552 -25.91 42.22 9.29
CA LYS A 552 -24.44 42.14 9.43
C LYS A 552 -23.95 41.77 10.84
N GLN A 553 -24.84 41.65 11.81
CA GLN A 553 -24.48 41.30 13.20
C GLN A 553 -25.20 40.01 13.58
N LEU A 554 -24.44 38.94 13.81
CA LEU A 554 -24.98 37.62 14.08
C LEU A 554 -24.44 37.05 15.39
N VAL A 555 -25.34 36.41 16.15
CA VAL A 555 -24.99 35.56 17.29
C VAL A 555 -25.44 34.14 16.97
N VAL A 556 -24.53 33.17 17.06
CA VAL A 556 -24.88 31.74 17.01
C VAL A 556 -24.93 31.23 18.45
N ASN A 557 -26.12 30.83 18.89
CA ASN A 557 -26.37 30.37 20.26
C ASN A 557 -26.35 28.84 20.33
N PHE A 558 -25.53 28.30 21.22
CA PHE A 558 -25.30 26.87 21.46
C PHE A 558 -26.03 26.31 22.69
N SER A 559 -26.99 27.05 23.26
CA SER A 559 -27.73 26.67 24.48
C SER A 559 -28.35 25.26 24.45
N HIS A 560 -28.67 24.73 23.26
CA HIS A 560 -29.18 23.37 23.08
C HIS A 560 -28.23 22.43 22.31
N ALA A 561 -27.00 22.86 22.02
CA ALA A 561 -25.98 22.07 21.35
C ALA A 561 -24.83 21.73 22.31
N THR A 562 -24.79 20.47 22.73
CA THR A 562 -23.87 19.94 23.74
C THR A 562 -22.50 19.56 23.17
N SER A 563 -22.39 19.25 21.88
CA SER A 563 -21.16 18.74 21.25
C SER A 563 -20.94 19.29 19.83
N LEU A 564 -19.67 19.28 19.39
CA LEU A 564 -19.20 19.74 18.07
C LEU A 564 -18.20 18.71 17.53
N ASP A 565 -18.38 18.22 16.31
CA ASP A 565 -17.41 17.34 15.63
C ASP A 565 -16.49 18.12 14.66
N SER A 566 -15.46 17.44 14.13
CA SER A 566 -14.47 18.07 13.24
C SER A 566 -15.06 18.54 11.90
N GLY A 567 -16.11 17.88 11.40
CA GLY A 567 -16.77 18.24 10.14
C GLY A 567 -17.60 19.52 10.29
N SER A 568 -18.41 19.56 11.35
CA SER A 568 -19.25 20.70 11.73
C SER A 568 -18.41 21.91 12.14
N THR A 569 -17.24 21.70 12.74
CA THR A 569 -16.25 22.76 13.01
C THR A 569 -15.78 23.41 11.71
N GLY A 570 -15.42 22.61 10.70
CA GLY A 570 -14.98 23.11 9.40
C GLY A 570 -16.06 23.90 8.66
N GLU A 571 -17.31 23.42 8.69
CA GLU A 571 -18.45 24.12 8.09
C GLU A 571 -18.78 25.44 8.79
N LEU A 572 -18.69 25.48 10.13
CA LEU A 572 -18.88 26.70 10.91
C LEU A 572 -17.82 27.76 10.59
N VAL A 573 -16.54 27.36 10.50
CA VAL A 573 -15.45 28.27 10.09
C VAL A 573 -15.69 28.81 8.68
N ALA A 574 -16.03 27.94 7.72
CA ALA A 574 -16.32 28.35 6.35
C ALA A 574 -17.50 29.32 6.26
N ALA A 575 -18.55 29.11 7.06
CA ALA A 575 -19.70 30.00 7.14
C ALA A 575 -19.31 31.37 7.72
N VAL A 576 -18.58 31.41 8.85
CA VAL A 576 -18.13 32.67 9.46
C VAL A 576 -17.20 33.46 8.54
N GLN A 577 -16.26 32.80 7.87
CA GLN A 577 -15.39 33.46 6.88
C GLN A 577 -16.16 34.03 5.69
N ALA A 578 -17.24 33.36 5.25
CA ALA A 578 -18.11 33.88 4.20
C ALA A 578 -18.83 35.17 4.65
N VAL A 579 -19.29 35.23 5.90
CA VAL A 579 -19.90 36.42 6.49
C VAL A 579 -18.92 37.57 6.66
N GLN A 580 -17.72 37.28 7.19
CA GLN A 580 -16.67 38.28 7.38
C GLN A 580 -16.24 38.93 6.05
N ARG A 581 -16.18 38.15 4.96
CA ARG A 581 -15.90 38.68 3.61
C ARG A 581 -16.94 39.67 3.09
N GLN A 582 -18.17 39.62 3.61
CA GLN A 582 -19.25 40.55 3.26
C GLN A 582 -19.38 41.71 4.29
N GLY A 583 -18.40 41.85 5.19
CA GLY A 583 -18.37 42.87 6.23
C GLY A 583 -19.36 42.62 7.37
N GLY A 584 -19.77 41.37 7.57
CA GLY A 584 -20.57 40.93 8.72
C GLY A 584 -19.70 40.40 9.86
N HIS A 585 -20.27 40.34 11.05
CA HIS A 585 -19.62 39.89 12.28
C HIS A 585 -20.45 38.78 12.91
N VAL A 586 -19.79 37.67 13.26
CA VAL A 586 -20.41 36.52 13.93
C VAL A 586 -19.75 36.31 15.29
N LYS A 587 -20.58 36.18 16.33
CA LYS A 587 -20.17 35.85 17.69
C LYS A 587 -20.85 34.56 18.13
N LEU A 588 -20.21 33.80 19.00
CA LEU A 588 -20.78 32.57 19.55
C LEU A 588 -21.20 32.80 21.01
N SER A 589 -22.31 32.19 21.43
CA SER A 589 -22.76 32.24 22.82
C SER A 589 -23.17 30.87 23.35
N ASP A 590 -23.15 30.71 24.67
CA ASP A 590 -23.67 29.54 25.37
C ASP A 590 -23.00 28.22 24.95
N LEU A 591 -21.71 28.25 24.63
CA LEU A 591 -20.94 27.04 24.29
C LEU A 591 -20.82 26.12 25.50
N SER A 592 -21.09 24.83 25.30
CA SER A 592 -20.77 23.79 26.27
C SER A 592 -19.25 23.66 26.45
N GLN A 593 -18.82 23.12 27.59
CA GLN A 593 -17.40 22.86 27.87
C GLN A 593 -16.79 21.89 26.84
N GLU A 594 -17.57 20.90 26.38
CA GLU A 594 -17.15 19.91 25.40
C GLU A 594 -16.95 20.54 24.01
N ALA A 595 -17.90 21.37 23.54
CA ALA A 595 -17.76 22.10 22.28
C ALA A 595 -16.57 23.08 22.30
N TYR A 596 -16.34 23.75 23.44
CA TYR A 596 -15.18 24.61 23.62
C TYR A 596 -13.86 23.84 23.55
N GLN A 597 -13.79 22.65 24.16
CA GLN A 597 -12.61 21.78 24.10
C GLN A 597 -12.33 21.29 22.68
N THR A 598 -13.36 20.97 21.87
CA THR A 598 -13.18 20.66 20.45
C THR A 598 -12.54 21.84 19.70
N LEU A 599 -13.06 23.06 19.91
CA LEU A 599 -12.47 24.26 19.31
C LEU A 599 -11.05 24.54 19.81
N GLN A 600 -10.75 24.20 21.07
CA GLN A 600 -9.42 24.37 21.64
C GLN A 600 -8.42 23.36 21.05
N ALA A 601 -8.81 22.10 20.91
CA ALA A 601 -8.00 21.04 20.30
C ALA A 601 -7.65 21.34 18.84
N ALA A 602 -8.57 22.00 18.12
CA ALA A 602 -8.35 22.47 16.75
C ALA A 602 -7.67 23.86 16.67
N ASN A 603 -7.34 24.47 17.82
CA ASN A 603 -6.82 25.84 17.93
C ASN A 603 -7.70 26.94 17.29
N LEU A 604 -9.01 26.70 17.22
CA LEU A 604 -10.01 27.60 16.62
C LEU A 604 -10.76 28.46 17.64
N HIS A 605 -10.63 28.18 18.95
CA HIS A 605 -11.24 29.02 19.99
C HIS A 605 -10.79 30.50 19.96
N HIS A 606 -9.64 30.81 19.37
CA HIS A 606 -9.17 32.18 19.13
C HIS A 606 -9.72 32.82 17.85
N PHE A 607 -10.26 32.01 16.93
CA PHE A 607 -10.86 32.49 15.68
C PHE A 607 -12.26 33.08 15.92
N PHE A 608 -12.95 32.66 16.97
CA PHE A 608 -14.30 33.11 17.31
C PHE A 608 -14.30 34.04 18.51
N GLU A 609 -15.16 35.06 18.48
CA GLU A 609 -15.49 35.85 19.67
C GLU A 609 -16.59 35.12 20.45
N ILE A 610 -16.23 34.51 21.59
CA ILE A 610 -17.11 33.62 22.38
C ILE A 610 -17.54 34.33 23.66
N HIS A 611 -18.85 34.35 23.91
CA HIS A 611 -19.49 34.97 25.07
C HIS A 611 -20.18 33.92 25.96
N PRO A 612 -20.24 34.14 27.28
CA PRO A 612 -20.79 33.14 28.21
C PRO A 612 -22.30 32.93 28.05
N ASN A 613 -23.04 33.96 27.60
CA ASN A 613 -24.46 33.88 27.31
C ASN A 613 -24.84 34.81 26.15
N GLU A 614 -26.00 34.56 25.55
CA GLU A 614 -26.51 35.34 24.42
C GLU A 614 -26.66 36.84 24.72
N ALA A 615 -27.13 37.21 25.92
CA ALA A 615 -27.36 38.60 26.27
C ALA A 615 -26.06 39.41 26.23
N ASP A 616 -24.95 38.83 26.73
CA ASP A 616 -23.62 39.42 26.65
C ASP A 616 -23.12 39.51 25.20
N ALA A 617 -23.37 38.47 24.40
CA ALA A 617 -23.02 38.46 22.98
C ALA A 617 -23.74 39.57 22.20
N ILE A 618 -25.04 39.76 22.43
CA ILE A 618 -25.83 40.83 21.80
C ILE A 618 -25.37 42.21 22.27
N ALA A 619 -25.15 42.39 23.58
CA ALA A 619 -24.70 43.67 24.16
C ALA A 619 -23.31 44.08 23.64
N SER A 620 -22.45 43.10 23.33
CA SER A 620 -21.10 43.36 22.81
C SER A 620 -21.08 44.02 21.42
N PHE A 621 -22.17 43.95 20.64
CA PHE A 621 -22.29 44.67 19.36
C PHE A 621 -22.51 46.18 19.54
N GLY A 622 -23.10 46.60 20.67
CA GLY A 622 -23.32 48.02 20.99
C GLY A 622 -22.09 48.72 21.60
N LYS A 623 -21.14 47.97 22.16
CA LYS A 623 -19.94 48.53 22.82
C LYS A 623 -18.81 48.95 21.86
N ALA A 624 -18.88 48.60 20.58
CA ALA A 624 -17.85 48.92 19.59
C ALA A 624 -17.81 50.40 19.12
N GLY A 625 -18.67 51.27 19.66
CA GLY A 625 -18.75 52.69 19.30
C GLY A 625 -18.01 53.67 20.21
N VAL A 626 -17.31 53.22 21.25
CA VAL A 626 -16.68 54.13 22.24
C VAL A 626 -15.26 53.68 22.59
N SER A 627 -14.32 53.92 21.67
CA SER A 627 -12.86 54.08 21.92
C SER A 627 -12.19 54.49 20.60
N GLY A 628 -12.21 55.77 20.23
CA GLY A 628 -11.07 56.69 20.35
C GLY A 628 -10.33 56.79 19.01
N GLY A 629 -10.24 57.93 18.30
CA GLY A 629 -10.12 59.30 18.80
C GLY A 629 -8.64 59.68 18.77
#